data_AF-A0A7S2V4G6-F1
#
_entry.id   AF-A0A7S2V4G6-F1
#
_cell.length_a   1.000
_cell.length_b   1.000
_cell.length_c   1.000
_cell.angle_alpha   90.00
_cell.angle_beta   90.00
_cell.angle_gamma   90.00
#
_symmetry.space_group_name_H-M   'P 1'
#
loop_
_entity.id
_entity.type
_entity.pdbx_description
1 polymer ?
#
loop_
_entity_poly.entity_id
_entity_poly.type
_entity_poly.pdbx_seq_one_letter_code
_entity_poly.pdbx_strand_id
1 'polypeptide(L)'
;MVEFGVCPRIMCKGQRVVPVGTRDEPKQDSVKVFCPRCRELYTPAMQPGHRSLDGAYFGTTFAHLFFLTFEQLVPDPPSPEEVYEPRIFGFKLHRPLHQGRRARSL
;
A
#
# COMPACT_ATOMS: atom_id res chain seq x y z
N MET A 1 6.14 13.13 -16.32
CA MET A 1 6.66 12.05 -15.44
C MET A 1 5.45 11.23 -15.01
N VAL A 2 5.43 9.92 -15.25
CA VAL A 2 4.31 9.05 -14.85
C VAL A 2 4.31 8.98 -13.33
N GLU A 3 3.27 9.51 -12.67
CA GLU A 3 3.14 9.44 -11.22
C GLU A 3 2.40 8.16 -10.81
N PHE A 4 2.99 7.36 -9.91
CA PHE A 4 2.35 6.16 -9.36
C PHE A 4 1.23 6.47 -8.33
N GLY A 5 1.09 7.75 -7.98
CA GLY A 5 -0.01 8.27 -7.17
C GLY A 5 0.26 8.31 -5.67
N VAL A 6 -0.81 8.14 -4.90
CA VAL A 6 -0.81 8.25 -3.43
C VAL A 6 -1.51 7.05 -2.79
N CYS A 7 -1.23 6.81 -1.52
CA CYS A 7 -1.83 5.72 -0.76
C CYS A 7 -3.35 5.90 -0.65
N PRO A 8 -4.16 4.85 -0.95
CA PRO A 8 -5.62 4.93 -0.86
C PRO A 8 -6.13 4.96 0.59
N ARG A 9 -5.29 4.62 1.58
CA ARG A 9 -5.67 4.66 2.98
C ARG A 9 -5.73 6.11 3.44
N ILE A 10 -6.93 6.58 3.80
CA ILE A 10 -7.19 7.95 4.27
C ILE A 10 -6.20 8.37 5.38
N MET A 11 -5.92 7.46 6.31
CA MET A 11 -5.03 7.71 7.45
C MET A 11 -3.55 7.86 7.06
N CYS A 12 -3.18 7.51 5.83
CA CYS A 12 -1.85 7.84 5.29
C CYS A 12 -1.75 9.27 4.75
N LYS A 13 -2.82 10.08 4.79
CA LYS A 13 -2.84 11.51 4.45
C LYS A 13 -2.22 11.83 3.08
N GLY A 14 -2.52 11.01 2.08
CA GLY A 14 -2.00 11.23 0.72
C GLY A 14 -0.52 10.90 0.54
N GLN A 15 0.06 10.04 1.37
CA GLN A 15 1.44 9.56 1.22
C GLN A 15 1.74 9.10 -0.21
N ARG A 16 2.80 9.62 -0.84
CA ARG A 16 3.28 9.14 -2.15
C ARG A 16 3.71 7.68 -2.06
N VAL A 17 3.39 6.92 -3.10
CA VAL A 17 3.70 5.49 -3.22
C VAL A 17 4.75 5.25 -4.31
N VAL A 18 5.38 4.09 -4.27
CA VAL A 18 6.37 3.64 -5.25
C VAL A 18 5.90 2.34 -5.92
N PRO A 19 6.28 2.06 -7.17
CA PRO A 19 5.90 0.83 -7.84
C PRO A 19 6.61 -0.38 -7.23
N VAL A 20 6.01 -1.55 -7.37
CA VAL A 20 6.59 -2.82 -6.93
C VAL A 20 5.92 -3.99 -7.66
N GLY A 21 6.71 -5.01 -7.99
CA GLY A 21 6.20 -6.29 -8.47
C GLY A 21 5.91 -7.24 -7.31
N THR A 22 4.91 -8.11 -7.45
CA THR A 22 4.68 -9.21 -6.51
C THR A 22 5.43 -10.48 -6.90
N ARG A 23 5.94 -10.53 -8.13
CA ARG A 23 6.69 -11.61 -8.77
C ARG A 23 7.81 -11.02 -9.62
N ASP A 24 8.90 -11.75 -9.76
CA ASP A 24 10.03 -11.38 -10.62
C ASP A 24 9.92 -12.07 -12.00
N GLU A 25 9.06 -13.09 -12.14
CA GLU A 25 8.78 -13.69 -13.43
C GLU A 25 7.77 -12.86 -14.24
N PRO A 26 8.03 -12.61 -15.54
CA PRO A 26 7.08 -11.89 -16.40
C PRO A 26 5.73 -12.60 -16.54
N LYS A 27 4.70 -11.81 -16.80
CA LYS A 27 3.30 -12.18 -17.07
C LYS A 27 2.58 -12.86 -15.90
N GLN A 28 3.11 -12.74 -14.68
CA GLN A 28 2.48 -13.30 -13.48
C GLN A 28 1.48 -12.35 -12.84
N ASP A 29 1.83 -11.07 -12.69
CA ASP A 29 0.95 -10.06 -12.11
C ASP A 29 1.30 -8.65 -12.63
N SER A 30 0.30 -7.79 -12.62
CA SER A 30 0.43 -6.35 -12.84
C SER A 30 1.22 -5.66 -11.73
N VAL A 31 1.83 -4.52 -12.06
CA VAL A 31 2.48 -3.64 -11.09
C VAL A 31 1.52 -3.26 -9.95
N LYS A 32 2.02 -3.36 -8.72
CA LYS A 32 1.37 -2.82 -7.51
C LYS A 32 2.10 -1.56 -7.07
N VAL A 33 1.54 -0.89 -6.08
CA VAL A 33 2.20 0.23 -5.42
C VAL A 33 2.38 -0.04 -3.93
N PHE A 34 3.55 0.29 -3.40
CA PHE A 34 3.89 0.18 -2.00
C PHE A 34 3.81 1.55 -1.32
N CYS A 35 3.11 1.61 -0.19
CA CYS A 35 3.08 2.79 0.67
C CYS A 35 4.12 2.67 1.80
N PRO A 36 5.11 3.58 1.90
CA PRO A 36 6.11 3.51 2.96
C PRO A 36 5.54 3.81 4.35
N ARG A 37 4.39 4.52 4.43
CA ARG A 37 3.75 4.91 5.68
C ARG A 37 3.01 3.77 6.38
N CYS A 38 2.07 3.13 5.68
CA CYS A 38 1.34 1.98 6.24
C CYS A 38 2.02 0.63 5.96
N ARG A 39 3.08 0.60 5.14
CA ARG A 39 3.85 -0.60 4.77
C ARG A 39 2.98 -1.69 4.15
N GLU A 40 2.09 -1.28 3.26
CA GLU A 40 1.11 -2.16 2.61
C GLU A 40 1.11 -1.94 1.10
N LEU A 41 0.71 -2.99 0.37
CA LEU A 41 0.61 -3.02 -1.09
C LEU A 41 -0.81 -2.71 -1.54
N TYR A 42 -0.93 -1.94 -2.61
CA TYR A 42 -2.21 -1.60 -3.21
C TYR A 42 -2.17 -1.81 -4.72
N THR A 43 -3.32 -2.15 -5.29
CA THR A 43 -3.51 -2.06 -6.73
C THR A 43 -3.65 -0.58 -7.10
N PRO A 44 -2.83 -0.05 -8.03
CA PRO A 44 -2.95 1.35 -8.44
C PRO A 44 -4.37 1.64 -8.95
N ALA A 45 -4.89 2.83 -8.63
CA ALA A 45 -6.16 3.30 -9.17
C ALA A 45 -6.10 3.31 -10.71
N MET A 46 -7.27 3.20 -11.36
CA MET A 46 -7.51 3.04 -12.81
C MET A 46 -6.96 4.19 -13.70
N GLN A 47 -5.68 4.53 -13.58
CA GLN A 47 -4.97 5.31 -14.59
C GLN A 47 -4.79 4.38 -15.82
N PRO A 48 -5.29 4.76 -17.01
CA PRO A 48 -5.07 3.98 -18.23
C PRO A 48 -3.56 3.75 -18.43
N GLY A 49 -3.13 2.48 -18.47
CA GLY A 49 -1.72 2.09 -18.68
C GLY A 49 -1.08 1.27 -17.56
N HIS A 50 -1.39 1.55 -16.28
CA HIS A 50 -0.76 0.82 -15.16
C HIS A 50 -1.28 -0.61 -14.99
N ARG A 51 -2.55 -0.88 -15.32
CA ARG A 51 -3.14 -2.23 -15.19
C ARG A 51 -2.53 -3.28 -16.11
N SER A 52 -2.00 -2.84 -17.25
CA SER A 52 -1.34 -3.70 -18.23
C SER A 52 0.17 -3.75 -18.05
N LEU A 53 0.74 -2.94 -17.14
CA LEU A 53 2.17 -2.91 -16.92
C LEU A 53 2.56 -4.07 -15.99
N ASP A 54 3.48 -4.90 -16.47
CA ASP A 54 3.99 -6.05 -15.75
C ASP A 54 4.77 -5.63 -14.50
N GLY A 55 4.45 -6.23 -13.35
CA GLY A 55 5.15 -5.95 -12.09
C GLY A 55 6.60 -6.41 -12.10
N ALA A 56 6.94 -7.43 -12.90
CA ALA A 56 8.29 -7.97 -12.99
C ALA A 56 9.32 -6.92 -13.46
N TYR A 57 8.89 -5.88 -14.18
CA TYR A 57 9.78 -4.79 -14.61
C TYR A 57 10.27 -3.90 -13.47
N PHE A 58 9.58 -3.91 -12.33
CA PHE A 58 9.99 -3.23 -11.10
C PHE A 58 10.65 -4.20 -10.12
N GLY A 59 10.24 -5.46 -10.16
CA GLY A 59 10.73 -6.51 -9.28
C GLY A 59 10.15 -6.43 -7.86
N THR A 60 10.38 -7.50 -7.10
CA THR A 60 9.84 -7.69 -5.75
C THR A 60 10.56 -6.86 -4.68
N THR A 61 11.79 -6.41 -4.96
CA THR A 61 12.69 -5.82 -3.96
C THR A 61 12.89 -4.31 -4.10
N PHE A 62 12.60 -3.72 -5.27
CA PHE A 62 12.89 -2.30 -5.56
C PHE A 62 12.39 -1.36 -4.46
N ALA A 63 11.10 -1.45 -4.10
CA ALA A 63 10.52 -0.56 -3.10
C ALA A 63 11.22 -0.68 -1.74
N HIS A 64 11.57 -1.89 -1.33
CA HIS A 64 12.23 -2.16 -0.05
C HIS A 64 13.67 -1.63 -0.04
N LEU A 65 14.44 -1.93 -1.08
CA LEU A 65 15.82 -1.46 -1.21
C LEU A 65 15.90 0.07 -1.34
N PHE A 66 14.93 0.68 -2.03
CA PHE A 66 14.83 2.14 -2.14
C PHE A 66 14.70 2.78 -0.76
N PHE A 67 13.80 2.30 0.10
CA PHE A 67 13.61 2.85 1.44
C PHE A 67 14.69 2.43 2.45
N LEU A 68 15.43 1.34 2.21
CA LEU A 68 16.66 1.02 2.96
C LEU A 68 17.81 1.96 2.59
N THR A 69 17.86 2.43 1.34
CA THR A 69 18.92 3.34 0.88
C THR A 69 18.62 4.79 1.27
N PHE A 70 17.34 5.17 1.24
CA PHE A 70 16.87 6.52 1.54
C PHE A 70 15.94 6.52 2.75
N GLU A 71 16.46 6.07 3.90
CA GLU A 71 15.68 5.92 5.14
C GLU A 71 15.00 7.24 5.57
N GLN A 72 15.61 8.39 5.27
CA GLN A 72 15.04 9.72 5.54
C GLN A 72 13.73 10.02 4.78
N LEU A 73 13.41 9.23 3.76
CA LEU A 73 12.15 9.35 3.00
C LEU A 73 11.03 8.48 3.57
N VAL A 74 11.31 7.67 4.61
CA VAL A 74 10.30 6.84 5.27
C VAL A 74 9.53 7.69 6.30
N PRO A 75 8.23 7.94 6.08
CA PRO A 75 7.42 8.71 7.02
C PRO A 75 7.08 7.87 8.26
N ASP A 76 6.75 8.55 9.36
CA ASP A 76 6.24 7.90 10.56
C ASP A 76 4.96 7.11 10.26
N PRO A 77 4.83 5.88 10.81
CA PRO A 77 3.63 5.09 10.65
C PRO A 77 2.43 5.83 11.25
N PRO A 78 1.19 5.56 10.76
CA PRO A 78 0.01 6.18 11.32
C PRO A 78 -0.08 5.92 12.83
N SER A 79 -0.29 6.98 13.61
CA SER A 79 -0.43 6.85 15.07
C SER A 79 -1.69 6.06 15.43
N PRO A 80 -1.78 5.47 16.63
CA PRO A 80 -2.99 4.79 17.09
C PRO A 80 -4.24 5.68 17.05
N GLU A 81 -4.08 6.99 17.24
CA GLU A 81 -5.14 8.00 17.18
C GLU A 81 -5.59 8.27 15.73
N GLU A 82 -4.68 8.09 14.78
CA GLU A 82 -4.96 8.08 13.35
C GLU A 82 -5.54 6.74 12.87
N VAL A 83 -5.90 5.80 13.75
CA VAL A 83 -6.62 4.58 13.34
C VAL A 83 -8.12 4.85 13.33
N TYR A 84 -8.78 4.46 12.24
CA TYR A 84 -10.23 4.62 12.11
C TYR A 84 -10.97 3.94 13.27
N GLU A 85 -11.76 4.71 14.01
CA GLU A 85 -12.62 4.23 15.09
C GLU A 85 -14.06 4.10 14.58
N PRO A 86 -14.53 2.88 14.25
CA PRO A 86 -15.86 2.70 13.71
C PRO A 86 -16.94 2.95 14.79
N ARG A 87 -17.96 3.73 14.43
CA ARG A 87 -19.08 4.10 15.30
C ARG A 87 -20.42 3.91 14.58
N ILE A 88 -21.43 3.43 15.31
CA ILE A 88 -22.84 3.36 14.86
C ILE A 88 -23.68 4.15 15.86
N PHE A 89 -24.41 5.17 15.39
CA PHE A 89 -25.15 6.11 16.25
C PHE A 89 -24.31 6.71 17.39
N GLY A 90 -23.01 6.95 17.15
CA GLY A 90 -22.07 7.48 18.15
C GLY A 90 -21.43 6.44 19.07
N PHE A 91 -21.98 5.23 19.14
CA PHE A 91 -21.43 4.14 19.94
C PHE A 91 -20.27 3.46 19.23
N LYS A 92 -19.16 3.26 19.95
CA LYS A 92 -18.00 2.52 19.45
C LYS A 92 -18.39 1.07 19.21
N LEU A 93 -18.00 0.51 18.07
CA LEU A 93 -18.14 -0.93 17.86
C LEU A 93 -17.16 -1.68 18.77
N HIS A 94 -17.69 -2.66 19.51
CA HIS A 94 -16.86 -3.61 20.23
C HIS A 94 -15.95 -4.36 19.24
N ARG A 95 -14.65 -4.44 19.52
CA ARG A 95 -13.70 -5.22 18.71
C ARG A 95 -13.80 -6.69 19.11
N PRO A 96 -14.38 -7.58 18.29
CA PRO A 96 -14.34 -9.00 18.60
C PRO A 96 -12.91 -9.51 18.40
N LEU A 97 -12.47 -10.41 19.29
CA LEU A 97 -11.13 -11.02 19.26
C LEU A 97 -10.84 -11.76 17.93
N HIS A 98 -11.87 -12.13 17.17
CA HIS A 98 -11.76 -12.86 15.91
C HIS A 98 -11.63 -11.98 14.65
N GLN A 99 -11.68 -10.65 14.77
CA GLN A 99 -11.60 -9.76 13.61
C GLN A 99 -10.14 -9.48 13.23
N GLY A 100 -9.43 -10.49 12.70
CA GLY A 100 -7.98 -10.39 12.61
C GLY A 100 -7.24 -11.12 11.50
N ARG A 101 -7.89 -11.73 10.49
CA ARG A 101 -7.23 -12.12 9.23
C ARG A 101 -8.25 -12.17 8.09
N ARG A 102 -8.74 -11.01 7.60
CA ARG A 102 -9.24 -11.01 6.22
C ARG A 102 -8.03 -11.37 5.35
N ALA A 103 -8.16 -12.48 4.64
CA ALA A 103 -7.09 -13.10 3.89
C ALA A 103 -6.27 -12.05 3.14
N ARG A 104 -4.96 -12.07 3.37
CA ARG A 104 -3.99 -11.54 2.42
C ARG A 104 -4.17 -12.38 1.15
N SER A 105 -5.08 -11.97 0.28
CA SER A 105 -5.12 -12.46 -1.08
C SER A 105 -3.83 -12.00 -1.74
N LEU A 106 -2.85 -12.89 -1.72
CA LEU A 106 -1.79 -12.99 -2.72
C LEU A 106 -2.44 -13.25 -4.08
#